data_AF-A0A1J8PTJ7-F1
#
_entry.id   AF-A0A1J8PTJ7-F1
#
_cell.length_a   1.000
_cell.length_b   1.000
_cell.length_c   1.000
_cell.angle_alpha   90.00
_cell.angle_beta   90.00
_cell.angle_gamma   90.00
#
_symmetry.space_group_name_H-M   'P 1'
#
loop_
_entity.id
_entity.type
_entity.pdbx_description
1 polymer ?
#
loop_
_entity_poly.entity_id
_entity_poly.type
_entity_poly.pdbx_seq_one_letter_code
_entity_poly.pdbx_strand_id
1 'polypeptide(L)'
;MRRNVGNPFSVIYDQLHKQALFVFASHPTLNTVGFILTLGELWQYGEFSRPADNLLSSWSEAKDPSWTRSARKVAVKVHVPDFLRSLSGNNWFAFSLMDMNGKSAVAFKFIADLIKARESDFWGLPLPKPTGQ
;
A
#
# COMPACT_ATOMS: atom_id res chain seq x y z
N MET A 1 -11.06 -5.31 -30.44
CA MET A 1 -9.71 -5.17 -29.85
C MET A 1 -9.82 -4.43 -28.52
N ARG A 2 -9.63 -5.12 -27.38
CA ARG A 2 -9.53 -4.43 -26.08
C ARG A 2 -8.15 -3.76 -26.05
N ARG A 3 -8.10 -2.43 -26.13
CA ARG A 3 -6.86 -1.68 -25.86
C ARG A 3 -6.41 -2.05 -24.45
N ASN A 4 -5.21 -2.60 -24.30
CA ASN A 4 -4.52 -2.64 -23.02
C ASN A 4 -4.23 -1.18 -22.63
N VAL A 5 -5.22 -0.51 -22.04
CA VAL A 5 -5.00 0.76 -21.37
C VAL A 5 -4.06 0.44 -20.21
N GLY A 6 -2.88 1.06 -20.16
CA GLY A 6 -1.95 0.84 -19.06
C GLY A 6 -2.61 1.20 -17.72
N ASN A 7 -2.10 0.67 -16.60
CA ASN A 7 -2.54 1.09 -15.28
C ASN A 7 -2.43 2.63 -15.17
N PRO A 8 -3.54 3.36 -14.95
CA PRO A 8 -3.54 4.81 -14.99
C PRO A 8 -2.72 5.44 -13.87
N PHE A 9 -2.43 4.68 -12.80
CA PHE A 9 -1.64 5.13 -11.67
C PHE A 9 -0.13 4.91 -11.83
N SER A 10 0.29 4.23 -12.91
CA SER A 10 1.70 3.84 -13.13
C SER A 10 2.68 5.02 -13.10
N VAL A 11 2.25 6.20 -13.53
CA VAL A 11 3.04 7.44 -13.54
C VAL A 11 3.37 7.97 -12.13
N ILE A 12 2.57 7.62 -11.12
CA ILE A 12 2.70 8.14 -9.75
C ILE A 12 3.45 7.18 -8.84
N TYR A 13 3.54 5.89 -9.20
CA TYR A 13 4.19 4.90 -8.33
C TYR A 13 5.63 5.24 -8.01
N ASP A 14 6.42 5.77 -8.95
CA ASP A 14 7.81 6.14 -8.67
C ASP A 14 7.94 7.24 -7.59
N GLN A 15 7.00 8.18 -7.55
CA GLN A 15 6.94 9.20 -6.49
C GLN A 15 6.51 8.58 -5.16
N LEU A 16 5.51 7.70 -5.17
CA LEU A 16 5.08 6.98 -3.97
C LEU A 16 6.21 6.13 -3.36
N HIS A 17 7.02 5.45 -4.17
CA HIS A 17 8.15 4.67 -3.67
C HIS A 17 9.17 5.59 -2.98
N LYS A 18 9.48 6.77 -3.53
CA LYS A 18 10.39 7.74 -2.89
C LYS A 18 9.83 8.22 -1.55
N GLN A 19 8.53 8.51 -1.48
CA GLN A 19 7.88 8.93 -0.25
C GLN A 19 7.89 7.82 0.80
N ALA A 20 7.57 6.58 0.42
CA ALA A 20 7.61 5.43 1.32
C ALA A 20 9.03 5.22 1.89
N LEU A 21 10.06 5.24 1.03
CA LEU A 21 11.46 5.14 1.44
C LEU A 21 11.84 6.24 2.45
N PHE A 22 11.45 7.49 2.18
CA PHE A 22 11.68 8.61 3.11
C PHE A 22 11.00 8.36 4.46
N VAL A 23 9.72 7.97 4.47
CA VAL A 23 8.98 7.71 5.70
C VAL A 23 9.62 6.60 6.53
N PHE A 24 9.98 5.47 5.90
CA PHE A 24 10.66 4.36 6.59
C PHE A 24 12.03 4.76 7.14
N ALA A 25 12.80 5.58 6.41
CA ALA A 25 14.08 6.09 6.88
C ALA A 25 13.92 7.04 8.09
N SER A 26 12.85 7.82 8.12
CA SER A 26 12.56 8.75 9.22
C SER A 26 11.94 8.08 10.45
N HIS A 27 11.24 6.96 10.29
CA HIS A 27 10.54 6.26 11.38
C HIS A 27 10.95 4.78 11.45
N PRO A 28 12.04 4.44 12.17
CA PRO A 28 12.59 3.09 12.19
C PRO A 28 11.71 2.02 12.83
N THR A 29 10.61 2.40 13.48
CA THR A 29 9.62 1.47 14.07
C THR A 29 8.43 1.23 13.15
N LEU A 30 8.32 1.98 12.04
CA LEU A 30 7.22 1.83 11.11
C LEU A 30 7.44 0.61 10.20
N ASN A 31 6.46 -0.29 10.18
CA ASN A 31 6.51 -1.53 9.39
C ASN A 31 5.73 -1.45 8.08
N THR A 32 4.68 -0.63 8.03
CA THR A 32 3.77 -0.52 6.88
C THR A 32 3.40 0.94 6.63
N VAL A 33 3.35 1.34 5.35
CA VAL A 33 2.81 2.63 4.89
C VAL A 33 1.66 2.35 3.95
N GLY A 34 0.43 2.64 4.39
CA GLY A 34 -0.75 2.61 3.52
C GLY A 34 -0.87 3.91 2.71
N PHE A 35 -1.37 3.82 1.49
CA PHE A 35 -1.66 4.97 0.65
C PHE A 35 -2.99 4.80 -0.09
N ILE A 36 -3.64 5.94 -0.35
CA ILE A 36 -4.80 6.04 -1.25
C ILE A 36 -4.38 6.93 -2.42
N LEU A 37 -4.58 6.45 -3.64
CA LEU A 37 -4.44 7.26 -4.84
C LEU A 37 -5.80 7.47 -5.48
N THR A 38 -6.05 8.69 -5.95
CA THR A 38 -7.26 9.06 -6.67
C THR A 38 -6.88 9.65 -8.04
N LEU A 39 -7.67 9.34 -9.07
CA LEU A 39 -7.56 9.92 -10.40
C LEU A 39 -8.96 10.04 -10.99
N GLY A 40 -9.49 11.27 -11.04
CA GLY A 40 -10.89 11.50 -11.38
C GLY A 40 -11.81 10.76 -10.40
N GLU A 41 -12.70 9.91 -10.93
CA GLU A 41 -13.62 9.10 -10.13
C GLU A 41 -13.01 7.77 -9.67
N LEU A 42 -11.80 7.42 -10.11
CA LEU A 42 -11.15 6.18 -9.74
C LEU A 42 -10.27 6.37 -8.51
N TRP A 43 -10.22 5.36 -7.65
CA TRP A 43 -9.29 5.32 -6.54
C TRP A 43 -8.73 3.91 -6.31
N GLN A 44 -7.56 3.82 -5.69
CA GLN A 44 -6.95 2.56 -5.28
C GLN A 44 -6.31 2.71 -3.90
N TYR A 45 -6.30 1.62 -3.14
CA TYR A 45 -5.52 1.48 -1.92
C TYR A 45 -4.35 0.54 -2.16
N GLY A 46 -3.21 0.87 -1.59
CA GLY A 46 -2.06 -0.01 -1.55
C GLY A 46 -1.25 0.22 -0.29
N GLU A 47 -0.38 -0.74 -0.01
CA GLU A 47 0.50 -0.75 1.14
C GLU A 47 1.92 -0.98 0.68
N PHE A 48 2.84 -0.27 1.29
CA PHE A 48 4.25 -0.61 1.26
C PHE A 48 4.59 -1.29 2.57
N SER A 49 5.22 -2.45 2.50
CA SER A 49 5.79 -3.12 3.66
C SER A 49 7.30 -2.91 3.69
N ARG A 50 7.84 -2.73 4.88
CA ARG A 50 9.27 -2.75 5.11
C ARG A 50 9.81 -4.18 4.89
N PRO A 51 10.77 -4.42 3.98
CA PRO A 51 11.54 -5.66 3.92
C PRO A 51 12.19 -5.96 5.28
N ALA A 52 12.04 -7.20 5.73
CA ALA A 52 12.64 -7.69 6.96
C ALA A 52 14.19 -7.66 6.91
N ASP A 53 14.76 -7.83 5.71
CA ASP A 53 16.18 -8.20 5.56
C ASP A 53 17.11 -7.02 5.21
N ASN A 54 16.57 -5.82 4.95
CA ASN A 54 17.39 -4.69 4.53
C ASN A 54 17.54 -3.65 5.64
N LEU A 55 18.78 -3.36 6.02
CA LEU A 55 19.13 -2.20 6.84
C LEU A 55 18.59 -0.92 6.17
N LEU A 56 17.88 -0.07 6.91
CA LEU A 56 17.37 1.23 6.40
C LEU A 56 18.49 2.10 5.79
N SER A 57 19.73 1.89 6.21
CA SER A 57 20.90 2.60 5.68
C SER A 57 21.20 2.29 4.22
N SER A 58 20.78 1.14 3.67
CA SER A 58 21.02 0.77 2.27
C SER A 58 19.96 1.31 1.29
N TRP A 59 19.00 2.10 1.76
CA TRP A 59 17.79 2.46 0.98
C TRP A 59 17.84 3.80 0.26
N SER A 60 19.01 4.42 0.22
CA SER A 60 19.19 5.74 -0.38
C SER A 60 20.37 5.75 -1.32
N GLU A 61 20.18 6.36 -2.48
CA GLU A 61 21.24 6.64 -3.46
C GLU A 61 22.40 7.46 -2.85
N ALA A 62 22.09 8.29 -1.86
CA ALA A 62 23.07 9.06 -1.12
C ALA A 62 24.02 8.20 -0.25
N LYS A 63 23.61 6.98 0.13
CA LYS A 63 24.40 6.07 0.98
C LYS A 63 24.88 4.82 0.24
N ASP A 64 24.21 4.43 -0.83
CA ASP A 64 24.62 3.34 -1.73
C ASP A 64 24.64 3.86 -3.18
N PRO A 65 25.83 4.13 -3.75
CA PRO A 65 25.98 4.58 -5.13
C PRO A 65 25.50 3.56 -6.17
N SER A 66 25.35 2.29 -5.80
CA SER A 66 24.81 1.24 -6.66
C SER A 66 23.27 1.17 -6.64
N TRP A 67 22.62 2.05 -5.87
CA TRP A 67 21.17 2.09 -5.69
C TRP A 67 20.43 2.54 -6.96
N THR A 68 20.11 1.56 -7.81
CA THR A 68 19.38 1.77 -9.06
C THR A 68 17.87 1.97 -8.86
N ARG A 69 17.18 2.48 -9.89
CA ARG A 69 15.70 2.52 -9.95
C ARG A 69 15.07 1.13 -9.77
N SER A 70 15.76 0.09 -10.21
CA SER A 70 15.41 -1.31 -10.03
C SER A 70 15.46 -1.70 -8.55
N ALA A 71 16.52 -1.32 -7.83
CA ALA A 71 16.68 -1.58 -6.41
C ALA A 71 15.56 -0.93 -5.57
N ARG A 72 15.11 0.29 -5.92
CA ARG A 72 13.96 0.96 -5.26
C ARG A 72 12.66 0.15 -5.33
N LYS A 73 12.36 -0.41 -6.51
CA LYS A 73 11.13 -1.19 -6.73
C LYS A 73 11.17 -2.57 -6.07
N VAL A 74 12.37 -3.13 -5.93
CA VAL A 74 12.58 -4.41 -5.23
C VAL A 74 12.50 -4.22 -3.72
N ALA A 75 13.01 -3.08 -3.21
CA ALA A 75 13.03 -2.79 -1.78
C ALA A 75 11.68 -2.38 -1.20
N VAL A 76 10.73 -1.86 -1.98
CA VAL A 76 9.41 -1.49 -1.43
C VAL A 76 8.32 -1.88 -2.42
N LYS A 77 7.81 -3.11 -2.31
CA LYS A 77 6.74 -3.58 -3.20
C LYS A 77 5.40 -3.05 -2.73
N VAL A 78 4.60 -2.57 -3.68
CA VAL A 78 3.18 -2.27 -3.44
C VAL A 78 2.43 -3.59 -3.27
N HIS A 79 1.75 -3.73 -2.16
CA HIS A 79 0.84 -4.81 -1.85
C HIS A 79 -0.59 -4.26 -1.74
N VAL A 80 -1.54 -4.90 -2.42
CA VAL A 80 -2.98 -4.65 -2.21
C VAL A 80 -3.53 -5.80 -1.39
N PRO A 81 -4.26 -5.57 -0.27
CA PRO A 81 -4.92 -6.64 0.48
C PRO A 81 -5.81 -7.52 -0.40
N ASP A 82 -5.76 -8.85 -0.21
CA ASP A 82 -6.45 -9.82 -1.06
C ASP A 82 -7.97 -9.60 -1.14
N PHE A 83 -8.58 -9.18 -0.03
CA PHE A 83 -10.00 -8.82 0.00
C PHE A 83 -10.32 -7.65 -0.95
N LEU A 84 -9.45 -6.64 -1.03
CA LEU A 84 -9.64 -5.52 -1.95
C LEU A 84 -9.40 -5.94 -3.41
N ARG A 85 -8.44 -6.86 -3.65
CA ARG A 85 -8.22 -7.42 -4.99
C ARG A 85 -9.47 -8.14 -5.50
N SER A 86 -10.03 -9.03 -4.68
CA SER A 86 -11.24 -9.78 -5.04
C SER A 86 -12.46 -8.87 -5.21
N LEU A 87 -12.61 -7.85 -4.36
CA LEU A 87 -13.73 -6.91 -4.41
C LEU A 87 -13.73 -6.02 -5.68
N SER A 88 -12.56 -5.52 -6.07
CA SER A 88 -12.39 -4.60 -7.22
C SER A 88 -12.77 -5.23 -8.56
N GLY A 89 -12.51 -6.53 -8.74
CA GLY A 89 -12.81 -7.28 -9.96
C GLY A 89 -12.06 -6.80 -11.22
N ASN A 90 -10.95 -6.07 -11.08
CA ASN A 90 -10.15 -5.58 -12.20
C ASN A 90 -8.64 -5.70 -11.95
N ASN A 91 -7.87 -5.62 -13.04
CA ASN A 91 -6.42 -5.84 -13.01
C ASN A 91 -5.61 -4.69 -12.38
N TRP A 92 -6.25 -3.56 -12.07
CA TRP A 92 -5.61 -2.40 -11.44
C TRP A 92 -6.01 -2.25 -9.97
N PHE A 93 -6.85 -3.15 -9.46
CA PHE A 93 -7.39 -3.13 -8.10
C PHE A 93 -8.01 -1.80 -7.69
N ALA A 94 -8.60 -1.11 -8.66
CA ALA A 94 -9.19 0.21 -8.50
C ALA A 94 -10.71 0.13 -8.28
N PHE A 95 -11.26 1.15 -7.65
CA PHE A 95 -12.67 1.32 -7.36
C PHE A 95 -13.17 2.63 -7.99
N SER A 96 -14.43 2.67 -8.40
CA SER A 96 -15.09 3.95 -8.67
C SER A 96 -15.58 4.54 -7.34
N LEU A 97 -15.37 5.82 -7.11
CA LEU A 97 -15.84 6.53 -5.92
C LEU A 97 -17.37 6.45 -5.79
N MET A 98 -18.08 6.58 -6.92
CA MET A 98 -19.54 6.64 -7.02
C MET A 98 -20.12 5.31 -7.54
N ASP A 99 -19.58 4.19 -7.10
CA ASP A 99 -20.07 2.89 -7.57
C ASP A 99 -21.47 2.58 -7.02
N MET A 100 -22.43 2.31 -7.90
CA MET A 100 -23.81 2.01 -7.52
C MET A 100 -23.97 0.75 -6.66
N ASN A 101 -22.96 -0.13 -6.67
CA ASN A 101 -22.98 -1.39 -5.95
C ASN A 101 -22.36 -1.28 -4.54
N GLY A 102 -21.93 -0.08 -4.13
CA GLY A 102 -21.40 0.19 -2.79
C GLY A 102 -20.06 -0.49 -2.45
N LYS A 103 -19.34 -1.02 -3.44
CA LYS A 103 -18.03 -1.67 -3.26
C LYS A 103 -16.98 -0.70 -2.73
N SER A 104 -17.03 0.56 -3.14
CA SER A 104 -16.16 1.63 -2.64
C SER A 104 -16.35 1.84 -1.14
N ALA A 105 -17.60 1.91 -0.68
CA ALA A 105 -17.93 2.03 0.74
C ALA A 105 -17.47 0.80 1.53
N VAL A 106 -17.68 -0.41 1.01
CA VAL A 106 -17.20 -1.66 1.61
C VAL A 106 -15.67 -1.68 1.70
N ALA A 107 -14.97 -1.24 0.66
CA ALA A 107 -13.52 -1.15 0.64
C ALA A 107 -12.99 -0.16 1.70
N PHE A 108 -13.58 1.04 1.81
CA PHE A 108 -13.22 2.01 2.84
C PHE A 108 -13.43 1.47 4.25
N LYS A 109 -14.57 0.80 4.50
CA LYS A 109 -14.84 0.17 5.79
C LYS A 109 -13.78 -0.88 6.11
N PHE A 110 -13.46 -1.76 5.16
CA PHE A 110 -12.42 -2.78 5.34
C PHE A 110 -11.05 -2.17 5.67
N ILE A 111 -10.63 -1.12 4.94
CA ILE A 111 -9.37 -0.43 5.20
C ILE A 111 -9.35 0.18 6.61
N ALA A 112 -10.45 0.82 7.02
CA ALA A 112 -10.57 1.39 8.37
C ALA A 112 -10.49 0.31 9.45
N ASP A 113 -11.16 -0.82 9.27
CA ASP A 113 -11.10 -1.96 10.20
C ASP A 113 -9.69 -2.57 10.25
N LEU A 114 -9.01 -2.68 9.11
CA LEU A 114 -7.63 -3.18 9.02
C LEU A 114 -6.65 -2.28 9.78
N ILE A 115 -6.75 -0.96 9.62
CA ILE A 115 -5.93 0.01 10.35
C ILE A 115 -6.20 -0.08 11.85
N LYS A 116 -7.47 -0.13 12.25
CA LYS A 116 -7.85 -0.28 13.65
C LYS A 116 -7.30 -1.55 14.28
N ALA A 117 -7.35 -2.67 13.56
CA ALA A 117 -6.82 -3.95 14.04
C ALA A 117 -5.30 -3.93 14.19
N ARG A 118 -4.57 -3.27 13.28
CA ARG A 118 -3.10 -3.14 13.36
C ARG A 118 -2.65 -2.20 14.48
N GLU A 119 -3.41 -1.15 14.72
CA GLU A 119 -3.12 -0.15 15.74
C GLU A 119 -4.01 -0.34 16.98
N SER A 120 -4.38 -1.60 17.30
CA SER A 120 -5.39 -1.90 18.33
C SER A 120 -5.07 -1.27 19.69
N ASP A 121 -3.78 -1.20 20.03
CA ASP A 121 -3.29 -0.59 21.27
C ASP A 121 -3.59 0.92 21.34
N PHE A 122 -3.47 1.63 20.21
CA PHE A 122 -3.81 3.05 20.10
C PHE A 122 -5.32 3.27 20.22
N TRP A 123 -6.12 2.35 19.68
CA TRP A 123 -7.58 2.46 19.65
C TRP A 123 -8.28 1.88 20.90
N GLY A 124 -7.51 1.37 21.88
CA GLY A 124 -8.06 0.71 23.07
C GLY A 124 -8.91 -0.53 22.73
N LEU A 125 -8.65 -1.15 21.58
CA LEU A 125 -9.38 -2.33 21.14
C LEU A 125 -8.76 -3.57 21.80
N PRO A 126 -9.57 -4.56 22.22
CA PRO A 126 -9.04 -5.80 22.73
C PRO A 126 -8.15 -6.45 21.66
N LEU A 127 -6.89 -6.73 22.03
CA LEU A 127 -5.95 -7.42 21.16
C LEU A 127 -6.62 -8.73 20.67
N PRO A 128 -6.51 -9.06 19.37
CA PRO A 128 -7.00 -10.34 18.88
C PRO A 128 -6.34 -11.44 19.70
N LYS A 129 -7.17 -12.25 20.38
CA LYS A 129 -6.68 -13.37 21.17
C LYS A 129 -5.83 -14.26 20.26
N PRO A 130 -4.66 -14.74 20.71
CA PRO A 130 -3.90 -15.70 19.95
C PRO A 130 -4.82 -16.89 19.65
N THR A 131 -5.09 -17.13 18.36
CA THR A 131 -5.66 -18.40 17.93
C THR A 131 -4.67 -19.47 18.34
N GLY A 132 -5.09 -20.32 19.28
CA GLY A 132 -4.27 -21.36 19.86
C GLY A 132 -3.65 -22.29 18.82
N GLN A 133 -2.54 -22.87 19.25
CA GLN A 133 -1.70 -23.90 18.64
C GLN A 133 -2.43 -24.92 17.76
#